data_AF-A0A946HF77-F1
#
_entry.id   AF-A0A946HF77-F1
#
_cell.length_a   1.000
_cell.length_b   1.000
_cell.length_c   1.000
_cell.angle_alpha   90.00
_cell.angle_beta   90.00
_cell.angle_gamma   90.00
#
_symmetry.space_group_name_H-M   'P 1'
#
loop_
_entity.id
_entity.type
_entity.pdbx_description
1 polymer ?
#
loop_
_entity_poly.entity_id
_entity_poly.type
_entity_poly.pdbx_seq_one_letter_code
_entity_poly.pdbx_strand_id
1 'polypeptide(L)'
;MKNFSFAIALLLLLSLFVSPGYSQGGSGDSCSVENLAIECGSAVNNADYTVTFNVINNTSFVVHKLFIPGDVGGLGISPNIIDLIPPILVGDIATDVEIYLTGGSPGAGICLPLGLISKDDLGDEFECCGTEFCVELPICEVLFIRGDSNRDGGCDIGDAINMLTFLFGGGVCSCMDACDCNDDGQVNIADAIYKLSYLFSGGPPPSSPHPECGPDPTLDTLDCASFPPCP
;
A
#
# COMPACT_ATOMS: atom_id res chain seq x y z
N MET A 1 -34.37 -32.54 -28.74
CA MET A 1 -34.34 -32.76 -27.27
C MET A 1 -32.92 -33.10 -26.86
N LYS A 2 -32.20 -32.11 -26.32
CA LYS A 2 -31.10 -32.22 -25.33
C LYS A 2 -30.67 -30.78 -25.03
N ASN A 3 -30.90 -30.38 -23.78
CA ASN A 3 -30.78 -29.00 -23.29
C ASN A 3 -29.31 -28.60 -23.16
N PHE A 4 -28.99 -27.41 -23.66
CA PHE A 4 -27.78 -26.65 -23.32
C PHE A 4 -27.99 -26.02 -21.94
N SER A 5 -27.12 -26.33 -20.98
CA SER A 5 -26.98 -25.59 -19.73
C SER A 5 -25.49 -25.41 -19.50
N PHE A 6 -24.99 -24.19 -19.72
CA PHE A 6 -23.70 -23.65 -19.23
C PHE A 6 -23.56 -22.24 -19.82
N ALA A 7 -24.31 -21.26 -19.31
CA ALA A 7 -24.12 -19.84 -19.64
C ALA A 7 -24.89 -18.89 -18.69
N ILE A 8 -24.80 -19.09 -17.36
CA ILE A 8 -25.30 -18.08 -16.40
C ILE A 8 -24.38 -18.09 -15.17
N ALA A 9 -23.15 -17.57 -15.31
CA ALA A 9 -22.26 -17.34 -14.18
C ALA A 9 -21.35 -16.11 -14.33
N LEU A 10 -21.55 -15.28 -15.37
CA LEU A 10 -20.61 -14.19 -15.68
C LEU A 10 -21.28 -12.85 -16.02
N LEU A 11 -22.56 -12.66 -15.71
CA LEU A 11 -23.28 -11.42 -16.04
C LEU A 11 -23.89 -10.66 -14.85
N LEU A 12 -23.67 -11.10 -13.60
CA LEU A 12 -24.26 -10.46 -12.41
C LEU A 12 -23.27 -9.58 -11.62
N LEU A 13 -21.98 -9.57 -11.97
CA LEU A 13 -20.96 -8.77 -11.26
C LEU A 13 -20.82 -7.33 -11.79
N LEU A 14 -21.43 -6.97 -12.93
CA LEU A 14 -21.30 -5.63 -13.52
C LEU A 14 -22.49 -4.69 -13.28
N SER A 15 -23.58 -5.15 -12.65
CA SER A 15 -24.80 -4.33 -12.47
C SER A 15 -25.09 -3.90 -11.03
N LEU A 16 -24.20 -4.17 -10.06
CA LEU A 16 -24.39 -3.73 -8.67
C LEU A 16 -23.76 -2.36 -8.36
N PHE A 17 -23.00 -1.75 -9.29
CA PHE A 17 -22.26 -0.51 -9.03
C PHE A 17 -22.80 0.72 -9.77
N VAL A 18 -24.12 0.82 -9.96
CA VAL A 18 -24.76 2.10 -10.32
C VAL A 18 -26.08 2.27 -9.58
N SER A 19 -26.06 2.28 -8.24
CA SER A 19 -27.08 2.92 -7.40
C SER A 19 -26.59 2.95 -5.94
N PRO A 20 -26.62 4.11 -5.25
CA PRO A 20 -26.60 4.08 -3.80
C PRO A 20 -27.95 3.52 -3.33
N GLY A 21 -27.98 2.26 -2.86
CA GLY A 21 -29.12 1.74 -2.10
C GLY A 21 -29.89 0.58 -2.70
N TYR A 22 -29.28 -0.60 -2.77
CA TYR A 22 -30.04 -1.83 -2.57
C TYR A 22 -29.39 -2.71 -1.50
N SER A 23 -29.08 -2.10 -0.35
CA SER A 23 -29.04 -2.87 0.89
C SER A 23 -30.47 -3.39 1.12
N GLN A 24 -30.61 -4.69 1.31
CA GLN A 24 -31.88 -5.29 1.76
C GLN A 24 -32.10 -5.05 3.27
N GLY A 25 -31.35 -4.11 3.85
CA GLY A 25 -31.40 -3.71 5.24
C GLY A 25 -32.76 -3.11 5.60
N GLY A 26 -33.25 -3.44 6.79
CA GLY A 26 -34.39 -2.75 7.38
C GLY A 26 -34.08 -1.27 7.59
N SER A 27 -35.13 -0.45 7.75
CA SER A 27 -34.99 0.96 8.10
C SER A 27 -34.25 1.09 9.44
N GLY A 28 -32.96 1.43 9.41
CA GLY A 28 -32.10 1.56 10.60
C GLY A 28 -30.85 0.67 10.59
N ASP A 29 -30.72 -0.25 9.63
CA ASP A 29 -29.52 -1.07 9.50
C ASP A 29 -28.33 -0.21 9.06
N SER A 30 -27.23 -0.31 9.80
CA SER A 30 -25.99 0.42 9.50
C SER A 30 -24.76 -0.41 9.85
N CYS A 31 -23.61 0.05 9.36
CA CYS A 31 -22.32 -0.57 9.60
C CYS A 31 -21.27 0.53 9.59
N SER A 32 -20.27 0.37 10.44
CA SER A 32 -19.21 1.36 10.59
C SER A 32 -17.85 0.68 10.74
N VAL A 33 -16.84 1.43 10.34
CA VAL A 33 -15.44 1.06 10.49
C VAL A 33 -14.84 1.94 11.58
N GLU A 34 -14.10 1.33 12.51
CA GLU A 34 -13.39 2.02 13.59
C GLU A 34 -11.98 1.43 13.76
N ASN A 35 -11.14 2.10 14.56
CA ASN A 35 -9.75 1.70 14.80
C ASN A 35 -8.96 1.43 13.51
N LEU A 36 -9.23 2.25 12.49
CA LEU A 36 -8.57 2.19 11.20
C LEU A 36 -7.11 2.62 11.33
N ALA A 37 -6.21 1.73 10.94
CA ALA A 37 -4.78 1.96 10.85
C ALA A 37 -4.28 1.54 9.46
N ILE A 38 -3.29 2.27 8.95
CA ILE A 38 -2.58 1.92 7.73
C ILE A 38 -1.09 1.97 8.02
N GLU A 39 -0.39 0.91 7.62
CA GLU A 39 1.04 0.76 7.78
C GLU A 39 1.65 0.38 6.44
N CYS A 40 2.95 0.60 6.31
CA CYS A 40 3.67 0.14 5.14
C CYS A 40 3.64 -1.38 5.05
N GLY A 41 3.39 -1.86 3.84
CA GLY A 41 3.36 -3.28 3.55
C GLY A 41 4.74 -3.91 3.67
N SER A 42 4.78 -5.21 3.39
CA SER A 42 6.01 -5.99 3.44
C SER A 42 6.09 -6.90 2.22
N ALA A 43 7.32 -7.14 1.75
CA ALA A 43 7.60 -8.12 0.71
C ALA A 43 7.08 -9.53 1.06
N VAL A 44 6.88 -9.83 2.36
CA VAL A 44 6.29 -11.11 2.82
C VAL A 44 4.85 -11.27 2.33
N ASN A 45 4.09 -10.18 2.28
CA ASN A 45 2.68 -10.18 1.92
C ASN A 45 2.44 -9.69 0.47
N ASN A 46 3.52 -9.33 -0.25
CA ASN A 46 3.47 -8.74 -1.60
C ASN A 46 2.47 -7.56 -1.67
N ALA A 47 2.56 -6.68 -0.66
CA ALA A 47 1.68 -5.54 -0.44
C ALA A 47 2.50 -4.27 -0.28
N ASP A 48 2.02 -3.17 -0.82
CA ASP A 48 2.61 -1.84 -0.63
C ASP A 48 2.12 -1.22 0.69
N TYR A 49 0.89 -1.55 1.09
CA TYR A 49 0.29 -1.12 2.36
C TYR A 49 -0.51 -2.23 3.01
N THR A 50 -0.52 -2.23 4.35
CA THR A 50 -1.41 -3.07 5.17
C THR A 50 -2.41 -2.15 5.88
N VAL A 51 -3.69 -2.45 5.76
CA VAL A 51 -4.76 -1.72 6.44
C VAL A 51 -5.42 -2.65 7.44
N THR A 52 -5.46 -2.21 8.69
CA THR A 52 -6.10 -2.93 9.80
C THR A 52 -7.25 -2.11 10.34
N PHE A 53 -8.40 -2.73 10.58
CA PHE A 53 -9.58 -2.02 11.07
C PHE A 53 -10.54 -2.95 11.81
N ASN A 54 -11.47 -2.35 12.55
CA ASN A 54 -12.59 -3.02 13.16
C ASN A 54 -13.87 -2.73 12.39
N VAL A 55 -14.76 -3.71 12.31
CA VAL A 55 -16.06 -3.59 11.65
C VAL A 55 -17.18 -3.84 12.64
N ILE A 56 -18.10 -2.90 12.74
CA ILE A 56 -19.25 -2.95 13.66
C ILE A 56 -20.51 -3.30 12.87
N ASN A 57 -21.20 -4.36 13.29
CA ASN A 57 -22.46 -4.77 12.70
C ASN A 57 -23.65 -4.15 13.46
N ASN A 58 -24.14 -3.00 13.00
CA ASN A 58 -25.37 -2.38 13.52
C ASN A 58 -26.57 -2.70 12.63
N THR A 59 -26.54 -3.85 11.95
CA THR A 59 -27.68 -4.36 11.18
C THR A 59 -28.49 -5.35 12.00
N SER A 60 -29.70 -5.63 11.55
CA SER A 60 -30.58 -6.68 12.07
C SER A 60 -30.20 -8.10 11.61
N PHE A 61 -29.08 -8.27 10.90
CA PHE A 61 -28.64 -9.54 10.31
C PHE A 61 -27.34 -10.05 10.93
N VAL A 62 -27.11 -11.36 10.84
CA VAL A 62 -25.82 -11.97 11.18
C VAL A 62 -24.91 -11.88 9.96
N VAL A 63 -23.74 -11.28 10.12
CA VAL A 63 -22.83 -11.00 9.00
C VAL A 63 -21.81 -12.12 8.87
N HIS A 64 -21.74 -12.67 7.67
CA HIS A 64 -20.89 -13.82 7.34
C HIS A 64 -19.65 -13.46 6.53
N LYS A 65 -19.69 -12.36 5.75
CA LYS A 65 -18.53 -11.91 4.99
C LYS A 65 -18.41 -10.40 4.96
N LEU A 66 -17.18 -9.94 4.76
CA LEU A 66 -16.86 -8.60 4.31
C LEU A 66 -16.53 -8.63 2.83
N PHE A 67 -16.99 -7.63 2.09
CA PHE A 67 -16.70 -7.44 0.69
C PHE A 67 -16.15 -6.05 0.43
N ILE A 68 -15.04 -5.98 -0.29
CA ILE A 68 -14.45 -4.74 -0.80
C ILE A 68 -14.19 -5.00 -2.30
N PRO A 69 -14.44 -4.05 -3.21
CA PRO A 69 -14.04 -4.22 -4.60
C PRO A 69 -12.54 -4.50 -4.70
N GLY A 70 -12.14 -5.45 -5.55
CA GLY A 70 -10.72 -5.83 -5.69
C GLY A 70 -9.86 -4.77 -6.38
N ASP A 71 -10.48 -3.78 -7.02
CA ASP A 71 -9.84 -2.59 -7.56
C ASP A 71 -10.68 -1.37 -7.18
N VAL A 72 -10.05 -0.37 -6.57
CA VAL A 72 -10.67 0.92 -6.27
C VAL A 72 -9.74 2.03 -6.76
N GLY A 73 -10.07 2.61 -7.91
CA GLY A 73 -9.28 3.71 -8.48
C GLY A 73 -7.88 3.29 -8.93
N GLY A 74 -7.69 2.04 -9.36
CA GLY A 74 -6.39 1.50 -9.74
C GLY A 74 -5.55 0.98 -8.57
N LEU A 75 -6.10 1.00 -7.35
CA LEU A 75 -5.54 0.36 -6.18
C LEU A 75 -6.03 -1.09 -6.09
N GLY A 76 -5.12 -2.06 -6.12
CA GLY A 76 -5.44 -3.47 -5.93
C GLY A 76 -5.68 -3.77 -4.45
N ILE A 77 -6.73 -4.53 -4.14
CA ILE A 77 -7.11 -4.88 -2.76
C ILE A 77 -7.18 -6.40 -2.61
N SER A 78 -6.55 -6.91 -1.55
CA SER A 78 -6.53 -8.35 -1.25
C SER A 78 -6.41 -8.61 0.26
N PRO A 79 -7.13 -9.55 0.87
CA PRO A 79 -8.31 -10.20 0.30
C PRO A 79 -9.43 -9.18 0.09
N ASN A 80 -10.14 -9.29 -1.04
CA ASN A 80 -11.28 -8.44 -1.35
C ASN A 80 -12.62 -9.08 -0.91
N ILE A 81 -12.58 -10.33 -0.46
CA ILE A 81 -13.68 -11.07 0.19
C ILE A 81 -13.11 -11.74 1.43
N ILE A 82 -13.69 -11.47 2.60
CA ILE A 82 -13.23 -12.02 3.88
C ILE A 82 -14.36 -12.81 4.52
N ASP A 83 -14.16 -14.12 4.70
CA ASP A 83 -15.09 -14.96 5.45
C ASP A 83 -14.91 -14.71 6.96
N LEU A 84 -16.00 -14.36 7.63
CA LEU A 84 -16.01 -14.09 9.06
C LEU A 84 -16.31 -15.39 9.81
N ILE A 85 -15.29 -15.91 10.49
CA ILE A 85 -15.36 -17.15 11.26
C ILE A 85 -14.83 -16.87 12.67
N PRO A 86 -15.70 -16.67 13.67
CA PRO A 86 -17.16 -16.78 13.62
C PRO A 86 -17.86 -15.59 12.90
N PRO A 87 -19.11 -15.76 12.46
CA PRO A 87 -19.93 -14.66 11.95
C PRO A 87 -20.12 -13.56 13.00
N ILE A 88 -20.26 -12.31 12.57
CA ILE A 88 -20.50 -11.18 13.47
C ILE A 88 -22.00 -11.11 13.78
N LEU A 89 -22.38 -11.21 15.04
CA LEU A 89 -23.77 -11.08 15.46
C LEU A 89 -24.23 -9.61 15.45
N VAL A 90 -25.53 -9.41 15.63
CA VAL A 90 -26.14 -8.07 15.72
C VAL A 90 -25.56 -7.31 16.92
N GLY A 91 -24.94 -6.16 16.68
CA GLY A 91 -24.29 -5.32 17.68
C GLY A 91 -22.85 -5.71 18.02
N ASP A 92 -22.34 -6.80 17.45
CA ASP A 92 -20.96 -7.26 17.68
C ASP A 92 -19.97 -6.58 16.71
N ILE A 93 -18.68 -6.79 17.01
CA ILE A 93 -17.56 -6.20 16.29
C ILE A 93 -16.62 -7.33 15.84
N ALA A 94 -16.20 -7.31 14.57
CA ALA A 94 -14.99 -8.01 14.16
C ALA A 94 -13.79 -7.08 14.35
N THR A 95 -12.81 -7.52 15.12
CA THR A 95 -11.57 -6.77 15.35
C THR A 95 -10.45 -7.25 14.46
N ASP A 96 -9.47 -6.37 14.24
CA ASP A 96 -8.19 -6.70 13.59
C ASP A 96 -8.38 -7.31 12.19
N VAL A 97 -9.38 -6.82 11.45
CA VAL A 97 -9.58 -7.18 10.04
C VAL A 97 -8.45 -6.55 9.25
N GLU A 98 -7.78 -7.37 8.44
CA GLU A 98 -6.60 -6.95 7.68
C GLU A 98 -6.85 -7.09 6.17
N ILE A 99 -6.50 -6.05 5.43
CA ILE A 99 -6.41 -6.06 3.96
C ILE A 99 -5.07 -5.47 3.51
N TYR A 100 -4.66 -5.88 2.33
CA TYR A 100 -3.43 -5.49 1.67
C TYR A 100 -3.77 -4.68 0.42
N LEU A 101 -3.06 -3.57 0.27
CA LEU A 101 -3.19 -2.69 -0.88
C LEU A 101 -1.94 -2.79 -1.75
N THR A 102 -2.14 -2.81 -3.07
CA THR A 102 -1.07 -2.75 -4.06
C THR A 102 -1.32 -1.61 -5.05
N GLY A 103 -0.27 -0.89 -5.40
CA GLY A 103 -0.33 0.37 -6.12
C GLY A 103 -0.70 1.55 -5.22
N GLY A 104 -1.06 2.67 -5.85
CA GLY A 104 -1.34 3.93 -5.17
C GLY A 104 -0.12 4.85 -5.09
N SER A 105 -0.37 6.14 -4.92
CA SER A 105 0.68 7.15 -4.75
C SER A 105 0.74 7.58 -3.28
N PRO A 106 1.93 7.62 -2.65
CA PRO A 106 2.09 8.16 -1.31
C PRO A 106 1.45 9.54 -1.14
N GLY A 107 0.82 9.79 0.02
CA GLY A 107 0.08 11.01 0.33
C GLY A 107 -1.28 11.14 -0.37
N ALA A 108 -1.69 10.16 -1.19
CA ALA A 108 -3.03 10.15 -1.76
C ALA A 108 -4.07 9.76 -0.69
N GLY A 109 -5.16 10.53 -0.63
CA GLY A 109 -6.37 10.14 0.10
C GLY A 109 -7.23 9.21 -0.75
N ILE A 110 -7.55 8.02 -0.22
CA ILE A 110 -8.32 6.99 -0.91
C ILE A 110 -9.50 6.58 -0.03
N CYS A 111 -10.68 6.42 -0.63
CA CYS A 111 -11.87 5.94 0.05
C CYS A 111 -12.25 4.56 -0.49
N LEU A 112 -12.38 3.59 0.42
CA LEU A 112 -12.67 2.19 0.12
C LEU A 112 -14.11 1.88 0.53
N PRO A 113 -14.98 1.47 -0.42
CA PRO A 113 -16.30 0.98 -0.08
C PRO A 113 -16.21 -0.42 0.53
N LEU A 114 -16.99 -0.66 1.58
CA LEU A 114 -17.06 -1.91 2.30
C LEU A 114 -18.51 -2.35 2.44
N GLY A 115 -18.81 -3.57 2.02
CA GLY A 115 -20.10 -4.22 2.16
C GLY A 115 -20.07 -5.35 3.20
N LEU A 116 -21.10 -5.42 4.04
CA LEU A 116 -21.38 -6.55 4.92
C LEU A 116 -22.36 -7.49 4.24
N ILE A 117 -21.96 -8.77 4.12
CA ILE A 117 -22.76 -9.80 3.46
C ILE A 117 -23.36 -10.73 4.50
N SER A 118 -24.69 -10.85 4.48
CA SER A 118 -25.46 -11.82 5.26
C SER A 118 -25.90 -12.98 4.36
N LYS A 119 -26.46 -14.02 4.97
CA LYS A 119 -27.15 -15.11 4.29
C LYS A 119 -28.61 -15.14 4.68
N ASP A 120 -29.48 -15.51 3.75
CA ASP A 120 -30.89 -15.78 4.05
C ASP A 120 -31.09 -17.23 4.54
N ASP A 121 -32.34 -17.61 4.80
CA ASP A 121 -32.71 -18.95 5.26
C ASP A 121 -32.41 -20.06 4.23
N LEU A 122 -32.25 -19.70 2.95
CA LEU A 122 -31.89 -20.60 1.86
C LEU A 122 -30.37 -20.70 1.67
N GLY A 123 -29.61 -19.85 2.36
CA GLY A 123 -28.15 -19.75 2.27
C GLY A 123 -27.67 -18.83 1.17
N ASP A 124 -28.57 -18.08 0.52
CA ASP A 124 -28.23 -17.12 -0.52
C ASP A 124 -27.63 -15.85 0.10
N GLU A 125 -26.56 -15.35 -0.51
CA GLU A 125 -25.79 -14.21 -0.02
C GLU A 125 -26.39 -12.88 -0.50
N PHE A 126 -26.52 -11.91 0.40
CA PHE A 126 -26.96 -10.56 0.07
C PHE A 126 -26.23 -9.50 0.92
N GLU A 127 -26.08 -8.31 0.36
CA GLU A 127 -25.53 -7.17 1.07
C GLU A 127 -26.56 -6.57 2.03
N CYS A 128 -26.27 -6.62 3.32
CA CYS A 128 -27.15 -6.10 4.37
C CYS A 128 -26.83 -4.64 4.71
N CYS A 129 -25.56 -4.24 4.58
CA CYS A 129 -25.12 -2.86 4.76
C CYS A 129 -23.89 -2.56 3.90
N GLY A 130 -23.81 -1.33 3.41
CA GLY A 130 -22.62 -0.76 2.77
C GLY A 130 -22.18 0.50 3.49
N THR A 131 -20.87 0.68 3.61
CA THR A 131 -20.22 1.87 4.17
C THR A 131 -18.97 2.21 3.37
N GLU A 132 -18.33 3.32 3.67
CA GLU A 132 -17.08 3.75 3.04
C GLU A 132 -16.16 4.29 4.13
N PHE A 133 -14.87 3.95 4.05
CA PHE A 133 -13.85 4.48 4.92
C PHE A 133 -12.69 5.04 4.10
N CYS A 134 -12.10 6.14 4.56
CA CYS A 134 -11.01 6.79 3.84
C CYS A 134 -9.70 6.72 4.62
N VAL A 135 -8.61 6.47 3.92
CA VAL A 135 -7.24 6.46 4.44
C VAL A 135 -6.36 7.37 3.60
N GLU A 136 -5.34 7.97 4.21
CA GLU A 136 -4.24 8.60 3.49
C GLU A 136 -3.10 7.58 3.40
N LEU A 137 -2.62 7.32 2.18
CA LEU A 137 -1.50 6.39 1.99
C LEU A 137 -0.23 6.99 2.61
N PRO A 138 0.43 6.31 3.55
CA PRO A 138 1.69 6.79 4.10
C PRO A 138 2.79 6.76 3.04
N ILE A 139 3.89 7.44 3.30
CA ILE A 139 5.10 7.30 2.48
C ILE A 139 5.80 6.02 2.95
N CYS A 140 5.84 5.03 2.07
CA CYS A 140 6.46 3.72 2.34
C CYS A 140 7.81 3.51 1.66
N GLU A 141 8.35 4.58 1.09
CA GLU A 141 9.73 4.63 0.65
C GLU A 141 10.64 4.66 1.88
N VAL A 142 11.72 3.88 1.82
CA VAL A 142 12.75 3.90 2.85
C VAL A 142 13.41 5.27 2.83
N LEU A 143 13.33 5.98 3.96
CA LEU A 143 14.02 7.25 4.11
C LEU A 143 15.52 7.03 4.00
N PHE A 144 16.21 7.89 3.27
CA PHE A 144 17.66 7.81 3.09
C PHE A 144 18.29 9.19 3.10
N ILE A 145 19.63 9.21 3.05
CA ILE A 145 20.42 10.42 2.83
C ILE A 145 21.10 10.28 1.47
N ARG A 146 20.75 11.13 0.52
CA ARG A 146 21.31 11.14 -0.83
C ARG A 146 22.82 11.37 -0.77
N GLY A 147 23.55 10.46 -1.39
CA GLY A 147 25.01 10.46 -1.38
C GLY A 147 25.66 9.73 -0.20
N ASP A 148 24.93 9.26 0.82
CA ASP A 148 25.44 8.34 1.87
C ASP A 148 25.27 6.88 1.39
N SER A 149 26.10 6.49 0.43
CA SER A 149 26.01 5.18 -0.23
C SER A 149 26.48 4.03 0.65
N ASN A 150 27.34 4.31 1.63
CA ASN A 150 27.83 3.29 2.54
C ASN A 150 26.91 3.10 3.77
N ARG A 151 25.92 3.98 3.95
CA ARG A 151 24.88 3.98 5.00
C ARG A 151 25.46 4.10 6.40
N ASP A 152 26.48 4.95 6.56
CA ASP A 152 27.09 5.23 7.87
C ASP A 152 26.54 6.49 8.55
N GLY A 153 25.58 7.17 7.90
CA GLY A 153 24.96 8.41 8.36
C GLY A 153 25.76 9.66 8.01
N GLY A 154 26.90 9.50 7.33
CA GLY A 154 27.76 10.56 6.84
C GLY A 154 27.68 10.72 5.33
N CYS A 155 27.97 11.94 4.86
CA CYS A 155 28.10 12.23 3.43
C CYS A 155 29.56 12.66 3.18
N ASP A 156 30.47 11.68 3.05
CA ASP A 156 31.93 11.89 2.99
C ASP A 156 32.65 11.07 1.88
N ILE A 157 33.98 10.99 1.94
CA ILE A 157 34.78 10.30 0.92
C ILE A 157 34.56 8.78 0.89
N GLY A 158 34.14 8.18 2.01
CA GLY A 158 33.78 6.78 2.13
C GLY A 158 32.67 6.40 1.15
N ASP A 159 31.74 7.31 0.86
CA ASP A 159 30.66 7.10 -0.09
C ASP A 159 31.14 7.02 -1.53
N ALA A 160 32.04 7.92 -1.92
CA ALA A 160 32.65 7.89 -3.24
C ALA A 160 33.44 6.59 -3.45
N ILE A 161 34.13 6.11 -2.40
CA ILE A 161 34.83 4.82 -2.42
C ILE A 161 33.83 3.67 -2.55
N ASN A 162 32.71 3.70 -1.82
CA ASN A 162 31.67 2.68 -1.89
C ASN A 162 31.06 2.61 -3.30
N MET A 163 30.64 3.75 -3.88
CA MET A 163 30.10 3.83 -5.25
C MET A 163 31.08 3.24 -6.27
N LEU A 164 32.35 3.64 -6.23
CA LEU A 164 33.37 3.10 -7.16
C LEU A 164 33.63 1.60 -6.94
N THR A 165 33.59 1.14 -5.69
CA THR A 165 33.73 -0.28 -5.37
C THR A 165 32.53 -1.08 -5.85
N PHE A 166 31.31 -0.55 -5.74
CA PHE A 166 30.11 -1.14 -6.31
C PHE A 166 30.21 -1.26 -7.84
N LEU A 167 30.58 -0.17 -8.51
CA LEU A 167 30.65 -0.13 -9.98
C LEU A 167 31.77 -1.00 -10.58
N PHE A 168 32.93 -1.07 -9.93
CA PHE A 168 34.13 -1.65 -10.54
C PHE A 168 34.83 -2.72 -9.69
N GLY A 169 34.54 -2.79 -8.40
CA GLY A 169 35.22 -3.65 -7.43
C GLY A 169 34.40 -4.84 -6.92
N GLY A 170 33.14 -4.98 -7.36
CA GLY A 170 32.22 -6.00 -6.85
C GLY A 170 31.69 -5.72 -5.45
N GLY A 171 31.68 -4.46 -5.03
CA GLY A 171 31.02 -4.00 -3.81
C GLY A 171 29.49 -4.06 -3.94
N VAL A 172 28.81 -3.63 -2.87
CA VAL A 172 27.34 -3.58 -2.81
C VAL A 172 26.92 -2.16 -2.48
N CYS A 173 25.97 -1.64 -3.27
CA CYS A 173 25.13 -0.53 -2.90
C CYS A 173 23.73 -1.08 -2.58
N SER A 174 23.25 -0.92 -1.35
CA SER A 174 21.98 -1.50 -0.89
C SER A 174 20.80 -0.52 -0.93
N CYS A 175 21.07 0.75 -1.21
CA CYS A 175 20.09 1.81 -1.38
C CYS A 175 20.50 2.57 -2.63
N MET A 176 19.86 2.26 -3.76
CA MET A 176 20.26 2.78 -5.06
C MET A 176 20.03 4.29 -5.13
N ASP A 177 19.00 4.82 -4.47
CA ASP A 177 18.74 6.26 -4.40
C ASP A 177 19.85 7.01 -3.66
N ALA A 178 20.45 6.40 -2.63
CA ALA A 178 21.62 6.99 -1.96
C ALA A 178 22.89 6.95 -2.83
N CYS A 179 22.99 5.98 -3.75
CA CYS A 179 24.10 5.87 -4.69
C CYS A 179 23.95 6.77 -5.92
N ASP A 180 22.72 7.14 -6.27
CA ASP A 180 22.40 8.16 -7.27
C ASP A 180 22.56 9.56 -6.64
N CYS A 181 23.82 10.00 -6.60
CA CYS A 181 24.24 11.21 -5.92
C CYS A 181 23.90 12.46 -6.74
N ASN A 182 23.83 12.33 -8.07
CA ASN A 182 23.48 13.42 -8.98
C ASN A 182 22.00 13.45 -9.37
N ASP A 183 21.21 12.49 -8.91
CA ASP A 183 19.74 12.44 -9.01
C ASP A 183 19.27 12.40 -10.46
N ASP A 184 19.93 11.56 -11.28
CA ASP A 184 19.66 11.42 -12.71
C ASP A 184 18.94 10.11 -13.12
N GLY A 185 18.59 9.29 -12.14
CA GLY A 185 17.92 8.00 -12.25
C GLY A 185 18.85 6.86 -12.65
N GLN A 186 20.17 7.04 -12.60
CA GLN A 186 21.16 6.05 -13.00
C GLN A 186 22.42 6.05 -12.12
N VAL A 187 22.61 4.98 -11.35
CA VAL A 187 23.86 4.78 -10.60
C VAL A 187 25.02 4.43 -11.55
N ASN A 188 25.95 5.37 -11.74
CA ASN A 188 27.12 5.25 -12.60
C ASN A 188 28.34 6.07 -12.09
N ILE A 189 29.39 6.20 -12.90
CA ILE A 189 30.61 6.92 -12.47
C ILE A 189 30.38 8.42 -12.23
N ALA A 190 29.35 9.00 -12.83
CA ALA A 190 28.98 10.40 -12.64
C ALA A 190 28.65 10.71 -11.17
N ASP A 191 28.05 9.76 -10.44
CA ASP A 191 27.72 9.92 -9.02
C ASP A 191 28.94 10.12 -8.14
N ALA A 192 29.95 9.27 -8.32
CA ALA A 192 31.21 9.37 -7.59
C ALA A 192 31.94 10.68 -7.93
N ILE A 193 31.90 11.11 -9.20
CA ILE A 193 32.48 12.39 -9.63
C ILE A 193 31.71 13.56 -8.99
N TYR A 194 30.38 13.51 -8.98
CA TYR A 194 29.53 14.52 -8.37
C TYR A 194 29.84 14.65 -6.87
N LYS A 195 29.89 13.51 -6.16
CA LYS A 195 30.25 13.45 -4.73
C LYS A 195 31.63 14.06 -4.45
N LEU A 196 32.65 13.68 -5.21
CA LEU A 196 34.00 14.22 -5.03
C LEU A 196 34.08 15.72 -5.38
N SER A 197 33.31 16.17 -6.36
CA SER A 197 33.19 17.58 -6.73
C SER A 197 32.58 18.41 -5.59
N TYR A 198 31.50 17.92 -4.98
CA TYR A 198 30.90 18.52 -3.80
C TYR A 198 31.90 18.63 -2.64
N LEU A 199 32.58 17.53 -2.31
CA LEU A 199 33.50 17.47 -1.16
C LEU A 199 34.76 18.33 -1.33
N PHE A 200 35.33 18.38 -2.54
CA PHE A 200 36.69 18.91 -2.73
C PHE A 200 36.82 20.03 -3.76
N SER A 201 35.81 20.25 -4.59
CA SER A 201 35.88 21.22 -5.70
C SER A 201 34.85 22.35 -5.60
N GLY A 202 34.08 22.42 -4.50
CA GLY A 202 33.03 23.41 -4.31
C GLY A 202 31.83 23.21 -5.24
N GLY A 203 31.59 21.97 -5.68
CA GLY A 203 30.37 21.59 -6.40
C GLY A 203 29.12 21.75 -5.54
N PRO A 204 27.92 21.70 -6.16
CA PRO A 204 26.67 21.74 -5.42
C PRO A 204 26.54 20.51 -4.48
N PRO A 205 25.87 20.64 -3.33
CA PRO A 205 25.48 19.48 -2.53
C PRO A 205 24.49 18.59 -3.30
N PRO A 206 24.39 17.28 -2.96
CA PRO A 206 23.30 16.43 -3.43
C PRO A 206 21.93 17.09 -3.22
N SER A 207 21.00 16.81 -4.13
CA SER A 207 19.60 17.20 -3.97
C SER A 207 18.97 16.52 -2.75
N SER A 208 17.79 16.98 -2.35
CA SER A 208 17.03 16.31 -1.31
C SER A 208 16.79 14.83 -1.68
N PRO A 209 16.87 13.89 -0.72
CA PRO A 209 17.05 14.10 0.72
C PRO A 209 18.53 14.19 1.16
N HIS A 210 19.07 15.38 1.40
CA HIS A 210 20.42 15.62 1.93
C HIS A 210 20.44 16.96 2.69
N PRO A 211 21.11 17.08 3.85
CA PRO A 211 21.86 16.05 4.58
C PRO A 211 21.00 15.24 5.56
N GLU A 212 19.71 15.56 5.66
CA GLU A 212 18.77 14.88 6.56
C GLU A 212 18.05 13.74 5.83
N CYS A 213 17.60 12.75 6.60
CA CYS A 213 16.74 11.68 6.11
C CYS A 213 15.48 12.21 5.46
N GLY A 214 15.11 11.64 4.32
CA GLY A 214 13.86 11.93 3.64
C GLY A 214 13.55 10.90 2.55
N PRO A 215 12.35 10.95 1.96
CA PRO A 215 12.00 10.16 0.80
C PRO A 215 12.66 10.73 -0.47
N ASP A 216 12.63 9.99 -1.57
CA ASP A 216 13.05 10.51 -2.86
C ASP A 216 11.97 11.47 -3.41
N PRO A 217 12.24 12.78 -3.59
CA PRO A 217 11.27 13.69 -4.18
C PRO A 217 11.09 13.48 -5.70
N THR A 218 11.96 12.69 -6.33
CA THR A 218 11.95 12.39 -7.76
C THR A 218 11.54 10.94 -7.98
N LEU A 219 10.64 10.72 -8.94
CA LEU A 219 10.20 9.37 -9.27
C LEU A 219 11.11 8.77 -10.33
N ASP A 220 11.72 7.63 -10.03
CA ASP A 220 12.42 6.81 -11.01
C ASP A 220 12.24 5.30 -10.71
N THR A 221 13.17 4.45 -11.15
CA THR A 221 13.12 2.99 -10.94
C THR A 221 14.11 2.48 -9.90
N LEU A 222 14.90 3.38 -9.32
CA LEU A 222 15.78 3.11 -8.22
C LEU A 222 14.96 3.07 -6.92
N ASP A 223 15.46 2.31 -5.97
CA ASP A 223 14.83 2.18 -4.66
C ASP A 223 15.86 1.96 -3.56
N CYS A 224 15.36 2.05 -2.33
CA CYS A 224 16.09 1.67 -1.14
C CYS A 224 15.36 0.55 -0.42
N ALA A 225 15.99 -0.63 -0.36
CA ALA A 225 15.42 -1.76 0.39
C ALA A 225 15.55 -1.55 1.92
N SER A 226 16.60 -0.87 2.38
CA SER A 226 16.81 -0.50 3.79
C SER A 226 17.91 0.54 3.95
N PHE A 227 17.72 1.47 4.89
CA PHE A 227 18.69 2.51 5.20
C PHE A 227 18.78 2.72 6.74
N PRO A 228 19.64 1.94 7.43
CA PRO A 228 19.68 1.94 8.90
C PRO A 228 19.91 3.29 9.59
N PRO A 229 20.63 4.27 9.00
CA PRO A 229 20.76 5.60 9.62
C PRO A 229 19.45 6.39 9.74
N CYS A 230 18.41 6.03 8.98
CA CYS A 230 17.12 6.70 9.02
C CYS A 230 16.08 5.88 9.81
N PRO A 231 15.19 6.56 10.57
CA PRO A 231 14.19 5.92 11.44
C PRO A 231 13.04 5.27 10.67
#